data_AF-A0A2D0HJP2-F1
#
_entry.id   AF-A0A2D0HJP2-F1
#
_cell.length_a   1.000
_cell.length_b   1.000
_cell.length_c   1.000
_cell.angle_alpha   90.00
_cell.angle_beta   90.00
_cell.angle_gamma   90.00
#
_symmetry.space_group_name_H-M   'P 1'
#
loop_
_entity.id
_entity.type
_entity.pdbx_description
1 polymer ?
#
loop_
_entity_poly.entity_id
_entity_poly.type
_entity_poly.pdbx_seq_one_letter_code
_entity_poly.pdbx_strand_id
1 'polypeptide(L)'
;MSNIYNLETRPQVCVSYASADKAVARVIVEGLRSRNINVWLDDYELYPGTHWAESIRSAVSASAYFLLLLSKHLVNSHWVSKETEAVLKELQNRDITFLPVLLEDCEIPLSLATYQFFDMRSGIEENLEKLVNALSSTVEIDFEKLSPHTFEQLVTDLLQKLGFINLQSQSKQSDSGIDAIVEFRHKDPFGAENRDIYAVETKFYRDSRADLRTLKQLIGYVKNHPKIDKALLVTNGNLTSVALDWVSDASKLTGIPIRVVDGTELKRLLLQNNDLVSKYFTASVGHA
;
A
#
# COMPACT_ATOMS: atom_id res chain seq x y z
N MET A 1 -17.70 31.54 10.76
CA MET A 1 -18.09 30.34 10.00
C MET A 1 -16.85 29.77 9.34
N SER A 2 -16.09 28.99 10.10
CA SER A 2 -14.77 28.48 9.73
C SER A 2 -14.92 27.23 8.87
N ASN A 3 -14.32 27.24 7.69
CA ASN A 3 -14.28 26.09 6.78
C ASN A 3 -13.44 24.96 7.39
N ILE A 4 -14.10 23.99 8.01
CA ILE A 4 -13.51 22.73 8.49
C ILE A 4 -13.69 21.67 7.39
N TYR A 5 -13.25 21.96 6.16
CA TYR A 5 -13.25 20.97 5.09
C TYR A 5 -11.95 20.15 5.14
N ASN A 6 -12.09 18.90 5.56
CA ASN A 6 -11.20 17.74 5.35
C ASN A 6 -9.68 17.99 5.42
N LEU A 7 -9.13 17.84 6.63
CA LEU A 7 -7.72 17.52 6.85
C LEU A 7 -7.43 16.02 6.65
N GLU A 8 -8.46 15.17 6.60
CA GLU A 8 -8.32 13.69 6.58
C GLU A 8 -8.00 13.11 5.19
N THR A 9 -8.15 13.88 4.10
CA THR A 9 -7.98 13.38 2.72
C THR A 9 -6.76 13.97 1.98
N ARG A 10 -5.91 14.74 2.66
CA ARG A 10 -4.73 15.35 2.02
C ARG A 10 -3.52 14.41 2.12
N PRO A 11 -2.69 14.27 1.05
CA PRO A 11 -1.45 13.51 1.13
C PRO A 11 -0.62 14.01 2.31
N GLN A 12 -0.41 13.14 3.29
CA GLN A 12 0.38 13.47 4.48
C GLN A 12 1.85 13.23 4.12
N VAL A 13 2.63 14.29 4.04
CA VAL A 13 4.04 14.20 3.66
C VAL A 13 4.91 14.53 4.87
N CYS A 14 5.69 13.57 5.34
CA CYS A 14 6.75 13.79 6.32
C CYS A 14 8.06 14.05 5.56
N VAL A 15 8.79 15.11 5.91
CA VAL A 15 10.08 15.43 5.29
C VAL A 15 11.20 15.30 6.32
N SER A 16 12.19 14.47 6.01
CA SER A 16 13.39 14.25 6.81
C SER A 16 14.64 14.69 6.03
N TYR A 17 15.58 15.33 6.71
CA TYR A 17 16.73 16.00 6.12
C TYR A 17 17.86 16.14 7.16
N ALA A 18 19.11 16.31 6.72
CA ALA A 18 20.20 16.61 7.64
C ALA A 18 20.08 18.05 8.15
N SER A 19 20.46 18.34 9.40
CA SER A 19 20.30 19.68 9.99
C SER A 19 20.97 20.80 9.17
N ALA A 20 22.05 20.50 8.44
CA ALA A 20 22.72 21.42 7.53
C ALA A 20 21.86 21.83 6.32
N ASP A 21 20.89 21.00 5.92
CA ASP A 21 20.01 21.21 4.76
C ASP A 21 18.70 21.94 5.11
N LYS A 22 18.57 22.46 6.33
CA LYS A 22 17.34 23.07 6.85
C LYS A 22 16.78 24.18 5.95
N ALA A 23 17.65 25.00 5.37
CA ALA A 23 17.23 26.07 4.47
C ALA A 23 16.55 25.52 3.21
N VAL A 24 17.15 24.51 2.58
CA VAL A 24 16.60 23.85 1.38
C VAL A 24 15.32 23.09 1.71
N ALA A 25 15.30 22.35 2.83
CA ALA A 25 14.12 21.63 3.29
C ALA A 25 12.92 22.57 3.48
N ARG A 26 13.13 23.77 4.04
CA ARG A 26 12.07 24.78 4.21
C ARG A 26 11.51 25.26 2.87
N VAL A 27 12.36 25.53 1.88
CA VAL A 27 11.92 25.93 0.53
C VAL A 27 11.03 24.86 -0.09
N ILE A 28 11.43 23.59 0.01
CA ILE A 28 10.65 22.46 -0.51
C ILE A 28 9.30 22.36 0.22
N VAL A 29 9.31 22.41 1.55
CA VAL A 29 8.09 22.31 2.38
C VAL A 29 7.11 23.45 2.10
N GLU A 30 7.59 24.69 2.04
CA GLU A 30 6.77 25.86 1.70
C GLU A 30 6.22 25.74 0.28
N GLY A 31 7.07 25.27 -0.64
CA GLY A 31 6.71 24.94 -2.01
C GLY A 31 5.56 23.94 -2.12
N LEU A 32 5.64 22.83 -1.39
CA LEU A 32 4.60 21.80 -1.31
C LEU A 32 3.31 22.32 -0.65
N ARG A 33 3.43 23.05 0.47
CA ARG A 33 2.29 23.64 1.20
C ARG A 33 1.52 24.65 0.37
N SER A 34 2.23 25.50 -0.39
CA SER A 34 1.60 26.46 -1.31
C SER A 34 0.77 25.80 -2.41
N ARG A 35 1.03 24.51 -2.69
CA ARG A 35 0.31 23.66 -3.64
C ARG A 35 -0.67 22.70 -2.94
N ASN A 36 -1.09 23.04 -1.73
CA ASN A 36 -2.11 22.36 -0.94
C ASN A 36 -1.76 20.92 -0.51
N ILE A 37 -0.49 20.53 -0.55
CA ILE A 37 0.01 19.29 0.08
C ILE A 37 0.11 19.48 1.60
N ASN A 38 -0.38 18.51 2.38
CA ASN A 38 -0.28 18.56 3.83
C ASN A 38 1.09 18.05 4.28
N VAL A 39 2.04 18.98 4.42
CA VAL A 39 3.41 18.65 4.83
C VAL A 39 3.61 18.87 6.31
N TRP A 40 4.03 17.81 7.00
CA TRP A 40 4.58 17.87 8.34
C TRP A 40 6.11 17.95 8.24
N LEU A 41 6.64 19.14 8.54
CA LEU A 41 8.06 19.33 8.74
C LEU A 41 8.29 19.16 10.23
N ASP A 42 8.99 18.11 10.60
CA ASP A 42 9.39 17.95 11.98
C ASP A 42 10.56 18.91 12.26
N ASP A 43 10.45 19.72 13.32
CA ASP A 43 11.49 20.67 13.73
C ASP A 43 12.64 19.97 14.49
N TYR A 44 12.55 18.65 14.68
CA TYR A 44 13.61 17.85 15.29
C TYR A 44 14.77 17.66 14.30
N GLU A 45 15.83 18.43 14.53
CA GLU A 45 17.16 18.19 13.97
C GLU A 45 17.54 16.72 14.19
N LEU A 46 18.02 16.03 13.15
CA LEU A 46 18.55 14.66 13.25
C LEU A 46 19.84 14.67 14.10
N TYR A 47 19.68 14.70 15.42
CA TYR A 47 20.77 14.49 16.36
C TYR A 47 21.09 12.99 16.48
N PRO A 48 22.35 12.62 16.71
CA PRO A 48 22.70 11.23 17.00
C PRO A 48 21.97 10.75 18.26
N GLY A 49 21.16 9.69 18.13
CA GLY A 49 20.74 8.87 19.27
C GLY A 49 19.29 8.95 19.73
N THR A 50 18.36 9.58 19.01
CA THR A 50 16.89 9.31 19.08
C THR A 50 16.11 10.31 18.20
N HIS A 51 14.86 9.95 17.83
CA HIS A 51 13.69 10.82 17.50
C HIS A 51 13.01 10.64 16.13
N TRP A 52 13.61 10.01 15.11
CA TRP A 52 12.88 9.72 13.85
C TRP A 52 11.75 8.68 14.03
N ALA A 53 11.94 7.73 14.95
CA ALA A 53 10.90 6.76 15.28
C ALA A 53 9.68 7.44 15.88
N GLU A 54 9.85 8.60 16.51
CA GLU A 54 8.78 9.42 17.05
C GLU A 54 8.03 10.16 15.93
N SER A 55 8.78 10.73 14.98
CA SER A 55 8.23 11.36 13.77
C SER A 55 7.43 10.38 12.91
N ILE A 56 7.88 9.13 12.82
CA ILE A 56 7.16 8.05 12.13
C ILE A 56 5.98 7.55 12.97
N ARG A 57 6.11 7.51 14.30
CA ARG A 57 5.01 7.17 15.21
C ARG A 57 3.88 8.20 15.15
N SER A 58 4.21 9.48 14.98
CA SER A 58 3.25 10.59 14.89
C SER A 58 2.66 10.76 13.49
N ALA A 59 3.23 10.15 12.44
CA ALA A 59 2.63 10.12 11.11
C ALA A 59 1.31 9.34 11.14
N VAL A 60 0.21 9.99 10.76
CA VAL A 60 -1.16 9.59 11.14
C VAL A 60 -1.83 8.58 10.20
N SER A 61 -1.25 8.14 9.07
CA SER A 61 -1.99 7.20 8.21
C SER A 61 -1.15 6.36 7.25
N ALA A 62 -1.72 5.21 6.86
CA ALA A 62 -1.26 4.26 5.82
C ALA A 62 -1.29 4.83 4.38
N SER A 63 -1.27 6.16 4.23
CA SER A 63 -1.25 6.88 2.94
C SER A 63 -0.32 8.09 2.99
N ALA A 64 0.62 8.08 3.94
CA ALA A 64 1.63 9.11 4.08
C ALA A 64 2.85 8.83 3.20
N TYR A 65 3.50 9.88 2.69
CA TYR A 65 4.83 9.80 2.10
C TYR A 65 5.88 10.19 3.15
N PHE A 66 6.99 9.47 3.19
CA PHE A 66 8.19 9.86 3.90
C PHE A 66 9.26 10.26 2.89
N LEU A 67 9.55 11.55 2.83
CA LEU A 67 10.58 12.12 1.95
C LEU A 67 11.88 12.21 2.71
N LEU A 68 12.92 11.54 2.21
CA LEU A 68 14.27 11.68 2.74
C LEU A 68 15.10 12.51 1.76
N LEU A 69 15.50 13.72 2.18
CA LEU A 69 16.33 14.60 1.38
C LEU A 69 17.79 14.14 1.44
N LEU A 70 18.27 13.56 0.35
CA LEU A 70 19.63 13.05 0.19
C LEU A 70 20.57 14.18 -0.22
N SER A 71 21.56 14.40 0.63
CA SER A 71 22.69 15.32 0.45
C SER A 71 23.97 14.66 0.96
N LYS A 72 25.13 15.26 0.68
CA LYS A 72 26.40 14.87 1.30
C LYS A 72 26.36 15.03 2.82
N HIS A 73 25.60 15.99 3.33
CA HIS A 73 25.44 16.19 4.78
C HIS A 73 24.70 15.02 5.42
N LEU A 74 23.66 14.50 4.77
CA LEU A 74 22.93 13.33 5.26
C LEU A 74 23.79 12.07 5.19
N VAL A 75 24.41 11.78 4.04
CA VAL A 75 25.22 10.57 3.83
C VAL A 75 26.38 10.47 4.81
N ASN A 76 27.03 11.61 5.11
CA ASN A 76 28.15 11.65 6.07
C ASN A 76 27.71 11.71 7.54
N SER A 77 26.41 11.75 7.81
CA SER A 77 25.89 11.77 9.18
C SER A 77 25.89 10.39 9.81
N HIS A 78 26.01 10.32 11.15
CA HIS A 78 25.93 9.06 11.89
C HIS A 78 24.59 8.33 11.72
N TRP A 79 23.51 9.04 11.32
CA TRP A 79 22.18 8.48 11.11
C TRP A 79 22.17 7.38 10.04
N VAL A 80 22.85 7.61 8.92
CA VAL A 80 22.88 6.70 7.76
C VAL A 80 23.53 5.34 8.09
N SER A 81 24.42 5.30 9.08
CA SER A 81 25.21 4.10 9.40
C SER A 81 24.52 3.08 10.31
N LYS A 82 23.50 3.49 11.09
CA LYS A 82 22.89 2.62 12.12
C LYS A 82 21.38 2.56 12.11
N GLU A 83 20.70 3.60 11.62
CA GLU A 83 19.26 3.74 11.86
C GLU A 83 18.41 3.61 10.59
N THR A 84 19.01 3.76 9.40
CA THR A 84 18.28 3.69 8.12
C THR A 84 17.51 2.38 7.91
N GLU A 85 18.09 1.21 8.24
CA GLU A 85 17.37 -0.06 8.08
C GLU A 85 16.16 -0.18 9.02
N ALA A 86 16.30 0.30 10.26
CA ALA A 86 15.22 0.32 11.23
C ALA A 86 14.10 1.28 10.80
N VAL A 87 14.45 2.43 10.23
CA VAL A 87 13.52 3.40 9.63
C VAL A 87 12.74 2.77 8.51
N LEU A 88 13.44 2.20 7.52
CA LEU A 88 12.81 1.59 6.35
C LEU A 88 11.87 0.47 6.76
N LYS A 89 12.25 -0.35 7.75
CA LYS A 89 11.40 -1.40 8.30
C LYS A 89 10.15 -0.85 9.00
N GLU A 90 10.26 0.23 9.77
CA GLU A 90 9.10 0.85 10.43
C GLU A 90 8.16 1.52 9.41
N LEU A 91 8.70 2.18 8.39
CA LEU A 91 7.92 2.74 7.27
C LEU A 91 7.15 1.63 6.54
N GLN A 92 7.81 0.50 6.27
CA GLN A 92 7.16 -0.69 5.70
C GLN A 92 6.06 -1.24 6.61
N ASN A 93 6.30 -1.37 7.92
CA ASN A 93 5.30 -1.88 8.87
C ASN A 93 4.05 -1.00 8.96
N ARG A 94 4.19 0.30 8.68
CA ARG A 94 3.11 1.30 8.76
C ARG A 94 2.51 1.66 7.41
N ASP A 95 2.93 1.00 6.33
CA ASP A 95 2.51 1.29 4.96
C ASP A 95 2.72 2.77 4.56
N ILE A 96 3.85 3.35 4.97
CA ILE A 96 4.26 4.70 4.59
C ILE A 96 5.17 4.61 3.35
N THR A 97 4.83 5.34 2.29
CA THR A 97 5.59 5.32 1.05
C THR A 97 6.90 6.09 1.22
N PHE A 98 8.03 5.39 1.14
CA PHE A 98 9.35 6.00 1.20
C PHE A 98 9.76 6.57 -0.17
N LEU A 99 10.08 7.87 -0.22
CA LEU A 99 10.54 8.56 -1.42
C LEU A 99 11.86 9.30 -1.13
N PRO A 100 13.01 8.74 -1.51
CA PRO A 100 14.26 9.46 -1.40
C PRO A 100 14.38 10.54 -2.49
N VAL A 101 14.74 11.75 -2.08
CA VAL A 101 14.84 12.95 -2.94
C VAL A 101 16.30 13.38 -3.03
N LEU A 102 16.88 13.35 -4.23
CA LEU A 102 18.29 13.67 -4.43
C LEU A 102 18.50 15.17 -4.66
N LEU A 103 19.13 15.86 -3.71
CA LEU A 103 19.41 17.30 -3.81
C LEU A 103 20.74 17.60 -4.51
N GLU A 104 21.71 16.71 -4.38
CA GLU A 104 23.06 16.84 -4.96
C GLU A 104 23.68 15.45 -5.20
N ASP A 105 24.82 15.40 -5.89
CA ASP A 105 25.59 14.17 -6.04
C ASP A 105 26.21 13.73 -4.71
N CYS A 106 25.82 12.56 -4.21
CA CYS A 106 26.36 11.98 -2.98
C CYS A 106 26.51 10.45 -3.09
N GLU A 107 27.32 9.85 -2.21
CA GLU A 107 27.50 8.40 -2.15
C GLU A 107 26.27 7.72 -1.52
N ILE A 108 25.33 7.29 -2.35
CA ILE A 108 24.08 6.71 -1.87
C ILE A 108 24.36 5.33 -1.22
N PRO A 109 23.94 5.11 0.04
CA PRO A 109 24.05 3.82 0.71
C PRO A 109 23.33 2.71 -0.06
N LEU A 110 23.89 1.49 -0.04
CA LEU A 110 23.30 0.31 -0.70
C LEU A 110 21.85 0.04 -0.29
N SER A 111 21.49 0.28 0.98
CA SER A 111 20.13 0.13 1.51
C SER A 111 19.12 1.10 0.88
N LEU A 112 19.59 2.24 0.35
CA LEU A 112 18.77 3.23 -0.33
C LEU A 112 18.82 3.06 -1.85
N ALA A 113 19.90 2.50 -2.40
CA ALA A 113 20.12 2.30 -3.83
C ALA A 113 19.05 1.44 -4.53
N THR A 114 18.30 0.63 -3.77
CA THR A 114 17.20 -0.20 -4.29
C THR A 114 15.89 0.58 -4.50
N TYR A 115 15.81 1.83 -4.05
CA TYR A 115 14.62 2.67 -4.19
C TYR A 115 14.72 3.59 -5.40
N GLN A 116 13.57 3.95 -5.96
CA GLN A 116 13.50 4.98 -6.99
C GLN A 116 13.68 6.36 -6.35
N PHE A 117 14.62 7.14 -6.89
CA PHE A 117 14.89 8.50 -6.43
C PHE A 117 14.06 9.52 -7.20
N PHE A 118 13.64 10.57 -6.50
CA PHE A 118 13.18 11.80 -7.13
C PHE A 118 14.36 12.78 -7.25
N ASP A 119 14.78 13.07 -8.47
CA ASP A 119 15.97 13.89 -8.73
C ASP A 119 15.61 15.38 -8.75
N MET A 120 16.22 16.16 -7.84
CA MET A 120 16.10 17.62 -7.76
C MET A 120 17.43 18.34 -8.01
N ARG A 121 18.48 17.64 -8.44
CA ARG A 121 19.82 18.22 -8.67
C ARG A 121 19.81 19.32 -9.73
N SER A 122 18.88 19.30 -10.67
CA SER A 122 18.76 20.32 -11.71
C SER A 122 18.11 21.63 -11.25
N GLY A 123 17.65 21.71 -9.99
CA GLY A 123 17.01 22.91 -9.42
C GLY A 123 15.76 22.58 -8.62
N ILE A 124 15.59 23.26 -7.47
CA ILE A 124 14.48 22.98 -6.56
C ILE A 124 13.16 23.49 -7.14
N GLU A 125 13.08 24.76 -7.55
CA GLU A 125 11.84 25.34 -8.06
C GLU A 125 11.35 24.62 -9.32
N GLU A 126 12.26 24.27 -10.23
CA GLU A 126 11.94 23.62 -11.50
C GLU A 126 11.35 22.21 -11.34
N ASN A 127 11.76 21.49 -10.29
CA ASN A 127 11.31 20.13 -10.03
C ASN A 127 10.16 20.07 -9.02
N LEU A 128 9.81 21.18 -8.38
CA LEU A 128 8.77 21.23 -7.36
C LEU A 128 7.39 20.85 -7.92
N GLU A 129 7.04 21.30 -9.13
CA GLU A 129 5.79 20.89 -9.80
C GLU A 129 5.77 19.39 -10.11
N LYS A 130 6.91 18.84 -10.55
CA LYS A 130 7.03 17.40 -10.80
C LYS A 130 6.90 16.60 -9.51
N LEU A 131 7.45 17.11 -8.40
CA LEU A 131 7.35 16.48 -7.09
C LEU A 131 5.91 16.52 -6.59
N VAL A 132 5.23 17.66 -6.74
CA VAL A 132 3.80 17.76 -6.43
C VAL A 132 2.98 16.82 -7.28
N ASN A 133 3.22 16.73 -8.58
CA ASN A 133 2.52 15.76 -9.42
C ASN A 133 2.78 14.33 -8.95
N ALA A 134 4.01 13.97 -8.57
CA ALA A 134 4.31 12.65 -8.01
C ALA A 134 3.54 12.38 -6.71
N LEU A 135 3.49 13.35 -5.79
CA LEU A 135 2.81 13.25 -4.49
C LEU A 135 1.28 13.33 -4.61
N SER A 136 0.77 14.09 -5.58
CA SER A 136 -0.67 14.28 -5.88
C SER A 136 -1.22 13.21 -6.81
N SER A 137 -0.36 12.51 -7.56
CA SER A 137 -0.72 11.32 -8.34
C SER A 137 -1.01 10.10 -7.48
N THR A 138 -1.19 10.30 -6.18
CA THR A 138 -1.93 9.39 -5.31
C THR A 138 -3.36 9.32 -5.85
N VAL A 139 -3.59 8.45 -6.83
CA VAL A 139 -4.92 8.06 -7.25
C VAL A 139 -5.60 7.59 -5.97
N GLU A 140 -6.56 8.38 -5.51
CA GLU A 140 -7.31 8.07 -4.31
C GLU A 140 -8.08 6.78 -4.60
N ILE A 141 -7.56 5.66 -4.10
CA ILE A 141 -8.24 4.36 -4.18
C ILE A 141 -9.44 4.44 -3.24
N ASP A 142 -10.52 4.92 -3.83
CA ASP A 142 -11.83 5.03 -3.21
C ASP A 142 -12.71 3.95 -3.79
N PHE A 143 -12.83 2.84 -3.05
CA PHE A 143 -13.66 1.71 -3.44
C PHE A 143 -15.15 2.09 -3.50
N GLU A 144 -15.62 3.16 -2.84
CA GLU A 144 -17.03 3.59 -2.90
C GLU A 144 -17.43 4.05 -4.31
N LYS A 145 -16.47 4.47 -5.13
CA LYS A 145 -16.68 4.81 -6.55
C LYS A 145 -16.92 3.58 -7.44
N LEU A 146 -16.67 2.37 -6.93
CA LEU A 146 -16.84 1.14 -7.69
C LEU A 146 -18.21 0.51 -7.46
N SER A 147 -18.74 -0.12 -8.52
CA SER A 147 -19.83 -1.08 -8.35
C SER A 147 -19.30 -2.40 -7.80
N PRO A 148 -20.11 -3.24 -7.12
CA PRO A 148 -19.68 -4.56 -6.67
C PRO A 148 -19.09 -5.42 -7.80
N HIS A 149 -19.69 -5.35 -9.00
CA HIS A 149 -19.20 -6.07 -10.17
C HIS A 149 -17.83 -5.56 -10.65
N THR A 150 -17.64 -4.23 -10.65
CA THR A 150 -16.36 -3.62 -11.01
C THR A 150 -15.28 -3.98 -9.99
N PHE A 151 -15.63 -4.08 -8.71
CA PHE A 151 -14.74 -4.52 -7.65
C PHE A 151 -14.32 -5.99 -7.83
N GLU A 152 -15.23 -6.90 -8.16
CA GLU A 152 -14.90 -8.29 -8.49
C GLU A 152 -13.94 -8.40 -9.70
N GLN A 153 -14.17 -7.58 -10.74
CA GLN A 153 -13.26 -7.51 -11.89
C GLN A 153 -11.88 -7.01 -11.49
N LEU A 154 -11.79 -5.95 -10.66
CA LEU A 154 -10.53 -5.43 -10.12
C LEU A 154 -9.75 -6.52 -9.37
N VAL A 155 -10.43 -7.28 -8.50
CA VAL A 155 -9.80 -8.38 -7.76
C VAL A 155 -9.32 -9.48 -8.70
N THR A 156 -10.11 -9.84 -9.71
CA THR A 156 -9.73 -10.86 -10.70
C THR A 156 -8.47 -10.46 -11.46
N ASP A 157 -8.42 -9.21 -11.95
CA ASP A 157 -7.27 -8.67 -12.65
C ASP A 157 -6.02 -8.60 -11.75
N LEU A 158 -6.20 -8.21 -10.48
CA LEU A 158 -5.12 -8.19 -9.50
C LEU A 158 -4.56 -9.59 -9.25
N LEU A 159 -5.41 -10.60 -9.07
CA LEU A 159 -4.95 -11.98 -8.90
C LEU A 159 -4.14 -12.46 -10.11
N GLN A 160 -4.59 -12.15 -11.32
CA GLN A 160 -3.84 -12.46 -12.53
C GLN A 160 -2.45 -11.80 -12.54
N LYS A 161 -2.36 -10.53 -12.12
CA LYS A 161 -1.08 -9.80 -11.98
C LYS A 161 -0.16 -10.42 -10.93
N LEU A 162 -0.74 -10.95 -9.85
CA LEU A 162 -0.01 -11.66 -8.80
C LEU A 162 0.39 -13.10 -9.22
N GLY A 163 0.13 -13.51 -10.46
CA GLY A 163 0.55 -14.80 -11.00
C GLY A 163 -0.46 -15.94 -10.79
N PHE A 164 -1.67 -15.63 -10.32
CA PHE A 164 -2.74 -16.62 -10.26
C PHE A 164 -3.34 -16.89 -11.64
N ILE A 165 -3.71 -18.15 -11.89
CA ILE A 165 -4.32 -18.61 -13.12
C ILE A 165 -5.76 -18.99 -12.81
N ASN A 166 -6.74 -18.37 -13.48
CA ASN A 166 -8.14 -18.70 -13.27
C ASN A 166 -8.48 -20.06 -13.89
N LEU A 167 -9.03 -20.98 -13.08
CA LEU A 167 -9.41 -22.32 -13.48
C LEU A 167 -10.89 -22.44 -13.88
N GLN A 168 -11.73 -21.44 -13.57
CA GLN A 168 -13.14 -21.45 -13.96
C GLN A 168 -13.32 -20.82 -15.35
N SER A 169 -13.27 -21.67 -16.38
CA SER A 169 -13.73 -21.31 -17.72
C SER A 169 -15.26 -21.37 -17.79
N GLN A 170 -15.93 -20.21 -17.79
CA GLN A 170 -17.30 -20.01 -18.31
C GLN A 170 -18.47 -20.85 -17.76
N SER A 171 -18.51 -21.27 -16.49
CA SER A 171 -19.76 -21.75 -15.89
C SER A 171 -20.20 -20.83 -14.75
N LYS A 172 -21.08 -19.89 -15.06
CA LYS A 172 -22.00 -19.28 -14.09
C LYS A 172 -22.77 -20.40 -13.39
N GLN A 173 -22.29 -20.84 -12.24
CA GLN A 173 -23.10 -21.58 -11.28
C GLN A 173 -22.99 -20.87 -9.92
N SER A 174 -23.57 -19.68 -9.92
CA SER A 174 -23.76 -18.78 -8.79
C SER A 174 -24.85 -19.36 -7.86
N ASP A 175 -24.50 -20.37 -7.07
CA ASP A 175 -25.33 -20.81 -5.93
C ASP A 175 -24.52 -21.08 -4.65
N SER A 176 -23.18 -20.96 -4.70
CA SER A 176 -22.31 -21.31 -3.57
C SER A 176 -21.61 -20.15 -2.88
N GLY A 177 -21.66 -18.93 -3.45
CA GLY A 177 -20.98 -17.75 -2.92
C GLY A 177 -19.47 -17.66 -3.21
N ILE A 178 -18.90 -18.58 -3.98
CA ILE A 178 -17.51 -18.53 -4.45
C ILE A 178 -17.43 -17.86 -5.82
N ASP A 179 -16.55 -16.86 -5.93
CA ASP A 179 -16.46 -16.01 -7.12
C ASP A 179 -15.40 -16.50 -8.11
N ALA A 180 -14.35 -17.18 -7.63
CA ALA A 180 -13.37 -17.82 -8.50
C ALA A 180 -12.69 -19.04 -7.86
N ILE A 181 -12.17 -19.91 -8.71
CA ILE A 181 -11.19 -20.93 -8.33
C ILE A 181 -9.92 -20.63 -9.13
N VAL A 182 -8.81 -20.41 -8.42
CA VAL A 182 -7.54 -20.00 -9.04
C VAL A 182 -6.40 -20.93 -8.63
N GLU A 183 -5.43 -21.09 -9.52
CA GLU A 183 -4.21 -21.86 -9.30
C GLU A 183 -3.03 -20.90 -9.12
N PHE A 184 -2.19 -21.13 -8.11
CA PHE A 184 -0.90 -20.47 -7.96
C PHE A 184 0.23 -21.48 -8.09
N ARG A 185 1.13 -21.27 -9.04
CA ARG A 185 2.30 -22.13 -9.27
C ARG A 185 3.52 -21.54 -8.60
N HIS A 186 4.29 -22.40 -7.94
CA HIS A 186 5.53 -21.99 -7.28
C HIS A 186 6.53 -23.15 -7.27
N LYS A 187 7.82 -22.82 -7.17
CA LYS A 187 8.87 -23.82 -7.01
C LYS A 187 9.22 -24.01 -5.55
N ASP A 188 9.44 -25.26 -5.13
CA ASP A 188 10.07 -25.53 -3.84
C ASP A 188 11.57 -25.15 -3.84
N PRO A 189 12.24 -25.17 -2.68
CA PRO A 189 13.68 -24.88 -2.59
C PRO A 189 14.59 -25.83 -3.39
N PHE A 190 14.07 -26.95 -3.90
CA PHE A 190 14.78 -27.93 -4.72
C PHE A 190 14.45 -27.78 -6.22
N GLY A 191 13.58 -26.84 -6.59
CA GLY A 191 13.19 -26.55 -7.96
C GLY A 191 12.00 -27.35 -8.49
N ALA A 192 11.33 -28.16 -7.67
CA ALA A 192 10.14 -28.89 -8.09
C ALA A 192 8.95 -27.94 -8.22
N GLU A 193 8.19 -28.08 -9.30
CA GLU A 193 6.97 -27.31 -9.56
C GLU A 193 5.83 -27.82 -8.67
N ASN A 194 5.29 -26.92 -7.84
CA ASN A 194 4.12 -27.14 -7.01
C ASN A 194 2.99 -26.20 -7.46
N ARG A 195 1.77 -26.59 -7.12
CA ARG A 195 0.58 -25.75 -7.32
C ARG A 195 -0.30 -25.78 -6.07
N ASP A 196 -0.92 -24.64 -5.81
CA ASP A 196 -1.96 -24.49 -4.81
C ASP A 196 -3.25 -24.05 -5.51
N ILE A 197 -4.37 -24.70 -5.18
CA ILE A 197 -5.70 -24.35 -5.65
C ILE A 197 -6.43 -23.56 -4.56
N TYR A 198 -6.85 -22.35 -4.90
CA TYR A 198 -7.55 -21.44 -4.02
C TYR A 198 -9.03 -21.34 -4.39
N ALA A 199 -9.92 -21.42 -3.40
CA ALA A 199 -11.26 -20.83 -3.51
C ALA A 199 -11.19 -19.35 -3.13
N VAL A 200 -11.66 -18.49 -4.04
CA VAL A 200 -11.69 -17.05 -3.85
C VAL A 200 -13.12 -16.60 -3.67
N GLU A 201 -13.35 -15.90 -2.57
CA GLU A 201 -14.57 -15.12 -2.36
C GLU A 201 -14.19 -13.64 -2.29
N THR A 202 -14.96 -12.81 -2.98
CA THR A 202 -14.83 -11.35 -3.03
C THR A 202 -16.05 -10.74 -2.37
N LYS A 203 -15.84 -9.82 -1.43
CA LYS A 203 -16.94 -9.07 -0.80
C LYS A 203 -16.73 -7.57 -0.85
N PHE A 204 -17.74 -6.91 -1.38
CA PHE A 204 -17.85 -5.47 -1.41
C PHE A 204 -18.87 -4.99 -0.36
N TYR A 205 -18.42 -4.19 0.60
CA TYR A 205 -19.24 -3.54 1.62
C TYR A 205 -19.36 -2.05 1.31
N ARG A 206 -20.59 -1.52 1.27
CA ARG A 206 -20.85 -0.07 1.12
C ARG A 206 -20.69 0.70 2.43
N ASP A 207 -21.06 0.08 3.54
CA ASP A 207 -20.89 0.60 4.89
C ASP A 207 -19.94 -0.33 5.64
N SER A 208 -18.74 0.17 5.91
CA SER A 208 -17.53 -0.58 6.29
C SER A 208 -17.64 -1.39 7.57
N ARG A 209 -18.23 -2.60 7.53
CA ARG A 209 -17.94 -3.72 8.45
C ARG A 209 -18.13 -5.06 7.74
N ALA A 210 -17.06 -5.85 7.69
CA ALA A 210 -17.12 -7.20 7.16
C ALA A 210 -17.97 -8.11 8.05
N ASP A 211 -18.92 -8.84 7.47
CA ASP A 211 -19.82 -9.76 8.17
C ASP A 211 -19.23 -11.19 8.24
N LEU A 212 -19.15 -11.75 9.44
CA LEU A 212 -18.68 -13.11 9.73
C LEU A 212 -19.50 -14.21 9.04
N ARG A 213 -20.71 -13.91 8.55
CA ARG A 213 -21.56 -14.87 7.81
C ARG A 213 -20.92 -15.32 6.50
N THR A 214 -20.25 -14.40 5.80
CA THR A 214 -19.52 -14.69 4.57
C THR A 214 -18.46 -15.76 4.78
N LEU A 215 -17.62 -15.56 5.79
CA LEU A 215 -16.52 -16.49 6.08
C LEU A 215 -17.01 -17.91 6.40
N LYS A 216 -18.20 -18.05 7.00
CA LYS A 216 -18.83 -19.36 7.25
C LYS A 216 -19.22 -20.07 5.93
N GLN A 217 -19.65 -19.34 4.91
CA GLN A 217 -19.99 -19.90 3.61
C GLN A 217 -18.75 -20.40 2.88
N LEU A 218 -17.68 -19.60 2.82
CA LEU A 218 -16.38 -19.99 2.26
C LEU A 218 -15.88 -21.30 2.88
N ILE A 219 -15.89 -21.39 4.20
CA ILE A 219 -15.47 -22.59 4.92
C ILE A 219 -16.35 -23.79 4.58
N GLY A 220 -17.67 -23.60 4.56
CA GLY A 220 -18.62 -24.65 4.23
C GLY A 220 -18.41 -25.19 2.82
N TYR A 221 -18.10 -24.30 1.87
CA TYR A 221 -17.75 -24.70 0.51
C TYR A 221 -16.46 -25.52 0.49
N VAL A 222 -15.39 -24.98 1.06
CA VAL A 222 -14.05 -25.55 0.97
C VAL A 222 -13.95 -26.91 1.67
N LYS A 223 -14.67 -27.11 2.79
CA LYS A 223 -14.81 -28.42 3.44
C LYS A 223 -15.41 -29.52 2.54
N ASN A 224 -16.28 -29.14 1.60
CA ASN A 224 -16.95 -30.07 0.70
C ASN A 224 -16.23 -30.23 -0.64
N HIS A 225 -15.10 -29.55 -0.86
CA HIS A 225 -14.36 -29.54 -2.12
C HIS A 225 -12.89 -29.92 -1.87
N PRO A 226 -12.56 -31.22 -1.79
CA PRO A 226 -11.23 -31.70 -1.39
C PRO A 226 -10.10 -31.38 -2.38
N LYS A 227 -10.40 -30.78 -3.54
CA LYS A 227 -9.42 -30.28 -4.51
C LYS A 227 -8.92 -28.87 -4.18
N ILE A 228 -9.45 -28.25 -3.13
CA ILE A 228 -9.10 -26.89 -2.73
C ILE A 228 -8.09 -26.98 -1.60
N ASP A 229 -6.91 -26.42 -1.84
CA ASP A 229 -5.82 -26.43 -0.88
C ASP A 229 -5.95 -25.28 0.12
N LYS A 230 -6.47 -24.13 -0.34
CA LYS A 230 -6.51 -22.87 0.42
C LYS A 230 -7.77 -22.07 0.13
N ALA A 231 -8.19 -21.24 1.06
CA ALA A 231 -9.27 -20.27 0.89
C ALA A 231 -8.71 -18.84 0.90
N LEU A 232 -9.23 -17.96 0.06
CA LEU A 232 -8.87 -16.55 -0.05
C LEU A 232 -10.13 -15.69 -0.01
N LEU A 233 -10.25 -14.82 1.00
CA LEU A 233 -11.24 -13.75 1.03
C LEU A 233 -10.58 -12.44 0.61
N VAL A 234 -11.16 -11.72 -0.33
CA VAL A 234 -10.74 -10.35 -0.70
C VAL A 234 -11.88 -9.38 -0.45
N THR A 235 -11.63 -8.29 0.27
CA THR A 235 -12.67 -7.30 0.58
C THR A 235 -12.16 -5.88 0.63
N ASN A 236 -13.05 -4.91 0.37
CA ASN A 236 -12.76 -3.49 0.54
C ASN A 236 -12.91 -3.00 2.00
N GLY A 237 -13.53 -3.79 2.88
CA GLY A 237 -13.69 -3.47 4.29
C GLY A 237 -12.45 -3.83 5.10
N ASN A 238 -12.18 -3.09 6.19
CA ASN A 238 -11.16 -3.48 7.17
C ASN A 238 -11.73 -4.52 8.13
N LEU A 239 -10.93 -5.54 8.45
CA LEU A 239 -11.32 -6.57 9.41
C LEU A 239 -10.97 -6.13 10.84
N THR A 240 -11.84 -6.50 11.78
CA THR A 240 -11.56 -6.35 13.20
C THR A 240 -10.64 -7.48 13.68
N SER A 241 -9.92 -7.24 14.79
CA SER A 241 -9.10 -8.28 15.43
C SER A 241 -9.91 -9.54 15.76
N VAL A 242 -11.18 -9.37 16.17
CA VAL A 242 -12.10 -10.49 16.42
C VAL A 242 -12.37 -11.32 15.17
N ALA A 243 -12.50 -10.68 14.01
CA ALA A 243 -12.71 -11.40 12.75
C ALA A 243 -11.43 -12.14 12.30
N LEU A 244 -10.25 -11.54 12.52
CA LEU A 244 -8.97 -12.18 12.25
C LEU A 244 -8.71 -13.39 13.16
N ASP A 245 -9.00 -13.27 14.46
CA ASP A 245 -8.90 -14.37 15.43
C ASP A 245 -9.82 -15.51 15.01
N TRP A 246 -11.06 -15.19 14.64
CA TRP A 246 -12.02 -16.17 14.16
C TRP A 246 -11.53 -16.89 12.89
N VAL A 247 -10.91 -16.18 11.94
CA VAL A 247 -10.33 -16.79 10.72
C VAL A 247 -9.21 -17.76 11.08
N SER A 248 -8.35 -17.38 12.02
CA SER A 248 -7.28 -18.24 12.53
C SER A 248 -7.83 -19.54 13.14
N ASP A 249 -8.87 -19.42 13.97
CA ASP A 249 -9.51 -20.57 14.61
C ASP A 249 -10.26 -21.45 13.62
N ALA A 250 -10.96 -20.85 12.65
CA ALA A 250 -11.59 -21.55 11.56
C ALA A 250 -10.59 -22.36 10.72
N SER A 251 -9.43 -21.78 10.44
CA SER A 251 -8.38 -22.45 9.68
C SER A 251 -7.84 -23.67 10.42
N LYS A 252 -7.63 -23.56 11.75
CA LYS A 252 -7.24 -24.70 12.61
C LYS A 252 -8.31 -25.80 12.65
N LEU A 253 -9.58 -25.42 12.77
CA LEU A 253 -10.71 -26.36 12.88
C LEU A 253 -11.01 -27.10 11.58
N THR A 254 -10.74 -26.48 10.44
CA THR A 254 -11.02 -27.03 9.11
C THR A 254 -9.83 -27.77 8.52
N GLY A 255 -8.62 -27.47 9.01
CA GLY A 255 -7.36 -27.94 8.41
C GLY A 255 -7.00 -27.23 7.11
N ILE A 256 -7.77 -26.20 6.72
CA ILE A 256 -7.61 -25.52 5.43
C ILE A 256 -7.13 -24.09 5.70
N PRO A 257 -5.95 -23.68 5.20
CA PRO A 257 -5.46 -22.31 5.32
C PRO A 257 -6.44 -21.30 4.74
N ILE A 258 -6.82 -20.30 5.55
CA ILE A 258 -7.67 -19.18 5.11
C ILE A 258 -6.84 -17.90 5.13
N ARG A 259 -6.64 -17.29 3.97
CA ARG A 259 -6.01 -15.98 3.82
C ARG A 259 -7.09 -14.93 3.61
N VAL A 260 -6.94 -13.78 4.26
CA VAL A 260 -7.79 -12.63 3.99
C VAL A 260 -6.96 -11.44 3.55
N VAL A 261 -7.37 -10.80 2.47
CA VAL A 261 -6.86 -9.51 1.99
C VAL A 261 -7.97 -8.49 2.25
N ASP A 262 -7.76 -7.64 3.25
CA ASP A 262 -8.73 -6.62 3.64
C ASP A 262 -8.52 -5.31 2.85
N GLY A 263 -9.34 -4.30 3.13
CA GLY A 263 -9.29 -3.03 2.40
C GLY A 263 -7.93 -2.33 2.48
N THR A 264 -7.21 -2.48 3.59
CA THR A 264 -5.88 -1.87 3.79
C THR A 264 -4.85 -2.59 2.93
N GLU A 265 -4.76 -3.92 3.03
CA GLU A 265 -3.83 -4.69 2.22
C GLU A 265 -4.14 -4.63 0.72
N LEU A 266 -5.44 -4.61 0.36
CA LEU A 266 -5.87 -4.49 -1.03
C LEU A 266 -5.39 -3.18 -1.66
N LYS A 267 -5.52 -2.05 -0.95
CA LYS A 267 -4.97 -0.75 -1.41
C LYS A 267 -3.47 -0.84 -1.65
N ARG A 268 -2.72 -1.45 -0.72
CA ARG A 268 -1.27 -1.64 -0.84
C ARG A 268 -0.90 -2.44 -2.11
N LEU A 269 -1.59 -3.55 -2.36
CA LEU A 269 -1.37 -4.37 -3.56
C LEU A 269 -1.71 -3.61 -4.84
N LEU A 270 -2.76 -2.79 -4.83
CA LEU A 270 -3.13 -1.97 -5.98
C LEU A 270 -2.11 -0.87 -6.27
N LEU A 271 -1.58 -0.19 -5.26
CA LEU A 271 -0.52 0.80 -5.43
C LEU A 271 0.79 0.21 -5.97
N GLN A 272 1.01 -1.10 -5.83
CA GLN A 272 2.10 -1.84 -6.49
C GLN A 272 1.79 -2.20 -7.95
N ASN A 273 0.54 -2.01 -8.40
CA ASN A 273 0.02 -2.33 -9.73
C ASN A 273 -0.68 -1.10 -10.34
N ASN A 274 0.11 -0.04 -10.58
CA ASN A 274 -0.38 1.29 -11.01
C ASN A 274 -1.24 1.28 -12.28
N ASP A 275 -1.08 0.28 -13.16
CA ASP A 275 -1.92 0.13 -14.35
C ASP A 275 -3.36 -0.27 -14.00
N LEU A 276 -3.56 -1.09 -12.96
CA LEU A 276 -4.90 -1.39 -12.43
C LEU A 276 -5.51 -0.16 -11.77
N VAL A 277 -4.71 0.57 -10.99
CA VAL A 277 -5.16 1.84 -10.38
C VAL A 277 -5.62 2.82 -11.47
N SER A 278 -4.83 2.92 -12.53
CA SER A 278 -5.16 3.73 -13.71
C SER A 278 -6.48 3.30 -14.34
N LYS A 279 -6.64 1.98 -14.58
CA LYS A 279 -7.82 1.39 -15.23
C LYS A 279 -9.12 1.57 -14.43
N TYR A 280 -9.07 1.46 -13.11
CA TYR A 280 -10.27 1.35 -12.27
C TYR A 280 -10.63 2.63 -11.51
N PHE A 281 -9.68 3.52 -11.23
CA PHE A 281 -9.91 4.68 -10.37
C PHE A 281 -9.62 6.03 -11.05
N THR A 282 -9.03 6.01 -12.25
CA THR A 282 -8.79 7.23 -13.01
C THR A 282 -9.91 7.36 -14.02
N ALA A 283 -10.76 8.37 -13.84
CA ALA A 283 -11.85 8.63 -14.77
C ALA A 283 -11.29 8.72 -16.19
N SER A 284 -11.84 7.92 -17.11
CA SER A 284 -11.77 8.22 -18.54
C SER A 284 -12.20 9.68 -18.67
N VAL A 285 -11.27 10.58 -19.00
CA VAL A 285 -11.59 11.95 -19.38
C VAL A 285 -12.39 11.82 -20.67
N GLY A 286 -13.71 11.70 -20.52
CA GLY A 286 -14.65 11.70 -21.62
C GLY A 286 -14.49 13.01 -22.37
N HIS A 287 -13.90 12.92 -23.55
CA HIS A 287 -14.02 13.97 -24.55
C HIS A 287 -15.49 13.96 -24.98
N ALA A 288 -16.23 14.98 -24.55
CA ALA A 288 -17.49 15.39 -25.13
C ALA A 288 -17.39 16.88 -25.47
#